data_AF-A0A5C6X355-F1
#
_entry.id   AF-A0A5C6X355-F1
#
_cell.length_a   1.000
_cell.length_b   1.000
_cell.length_c   1.000
_cell.angle_alpha   90.00
_cell.angle_beta   90.00
_cell.angle_gamma   90.00
#
_symmetry.space_group_name_H-M   'P 1'
#
loop_
_entity.id
_entity.type
_entity.pdbx_description
1 polymer ?
#
loop_
_entity_poly.entity_id
_entity_poly.type
_entity_poly.pdbx_seq_one_letter_code
_entity_poly.pdbx_strand_id
1 'polypeptide(L)' 'MTHLPIDDVMGQIVAALGAHPGVVIEAPPGAGKSTRVPPALLDAGLAGGRQIVMLEPRRVA' A
#
# COMPACT_ATOMS: atom_id res chain seq x y z
N MET A 1 -16.86 -4.68 7.66
CA MET A 1 -15.90 -4.79 6.52
C MET A 1 -15.01 -5.98 6.77
N THR A 2 -14.66 -6.75 5.74
CA THR A 2 -13.79 -7.93 5.87
C THR A 2 -12.34 -7.49 6.11
N HIS A 3 -11.73 -8.04 7.17
CA HIS A 3 -10.32 -7.83 7.50
C HIS A 3 -9.43 -8.59 6.52
N LEU A 4 -8.34 -7.96 6.04
CA LEU A 4 -7.34 -8.57 5.15
C LEU A 4 -5.98 -8.66 5.87
N PRO A 5 -5.13 -9.65 5.55
CA PRO A 5 -3.83 -9.82 6.20
C PRO A 5 -2.92 -8.58 6.17
N ILE A 6 -3.03 -7.72 5.14
CA ILE A 6 -2.24 -6.49 5.04
C ILE A 6 -2.63 -5.44 6.09
N ASP A 7 -3.85 -5.51 6.64
CA ASP A 7 -4.37 -4.53 7.58
C ASP A 7 -3.55 -4.55 8.89
N ASP A 8 -3.05 -5.73 9.30
CA ASP A 8 -2.22 -5.93 10.50
C ASP A 8 -0.88 -5.19 10.46
N VAL A 9 -0.34 -4.92 9.26
CA VAL A 9 0.97 -4.30 9.06
C VAL A 9 0.90 -2.91 8.43
N MET A 10 -0.30 -2.37 8.22
CA MET A 10 -0.50 -1.12 7.49
C MET A 10 0.21 0.08 8.14
N GLY A 11 0.16 0.18 9.47
CA GLY A 11 0.84 1.24 10.21
C GLY A 11 2.36 1.19 10.03
N GLN A 12 2.95 -0.01 9.97
CA GLN A 12 4.39 -0.19 9.74
C GLN A 12 4.79 0.23 8.32
N ILE A 13 3.97 -0.09 7.32
CA ILE A 13 4.20 0.31 5.93
C ILE A 13 4.22 1.83 5.80
N VAL A 14 3.22 2.52 6.36
CA VAL A 14 3.12 3.99 6.31
C VAL A 14 4.31 4.63 7.03
N ALA A 15 4.65 4.15 8.23
CA ALA A 15 5.79 4.68 8.99
C ALA A 15 7.11 4.49 8.25
N ALA A 16 7.33 3.31 7.67
CA ALA A 16 8.55 3.00 6.92
C ALA A 16 8.69 3.88 5.66
N LEU A 17 7.61 4.11 4.91
CA LEU A 17 7.63 5.03 3.76
C LEU A 17 7.75 6.51 4.15
N GLY A 18 7.36 6.88 5.38
CA GLY A 18 7.64 8.21 5.92
C GLY A 18 9.11 8.43 6.27
N ALA A 19 9.83 7.37 6.63
CA ALA A 19 11.24 7.41 7.03
C ALA A 19 12.23 7.05 5.91
N HIS A 20 11.78 6.32 4.89
CA HIS A 20 12.61 5.76 3.83
C HIS A 20 12.03 6.03 2.45
N PRO A 21 12.86 6.17 1.41
CA PRO A 21 12.40 6.45 0.05
C PRO A 21 11.67 5.26 -0.60
N GLY A 22 11.71 4.07 -0.02
CA GLY A 22 11.06 2.88 -0.55
C GLY A 22 10.96 1.75 0.47
N VAL A 23 9.97 0.89 0.27
CA VAL A 23 9.68 -0.29 1.09
C VAL A 23 9.34 -1.46 0.17
N VAL A 24 9.83 -2.65 0.50
CA VAL A 24 9.44 -3.90 -0.15
C VAL A 24 8.43 -4.60 0.73
N ILE A 25 7.28 -4.96 0.14
CA ILE A 25 6.20 -5.65 0.84
C ILE A 25 6.10 -7.06 0.28
N GLU A 26 6.44 -8.05 1.10
CA GLU A 26 6.18 -9.45 0.81
C GLU A 26 4.86 -9.87 1.47
N ALA A 27 3.90 -10.30 0.67
CA ALA A 27 2.61 -10.76 1.16
C ALA A 27 2.01 -11.82 0.23
N PRO A 28 1.32 -12.84 0.77
CA PRO A 28 0.65 -13.86 -0.04
C PRO A 28 -0.33 -13.26 -1.09
N PRO A 29 -0.66 -14.02 -2.14
CA PRO A 29 -1.78 -13.68 -3.03
C PRO A 29 -3.08 -13.49 -2.23
N GLY A 30 -3.90 -12.51 -2.60
CA GLY A 30 -5.15 -12.20 -1.90
C GLY A 30 -5.00 -11.45 -0.57
N ALA A 31 -3.78 -11.14 -0.11
CA ALA A 31 -3.55 -10.40 1.14
C ALA A 31 -4.09 -8.96 1.15
N GLY A 32 -4.52 -8.42 0.01
CA GLY A 32 -5.05 -7.06 -0.12
C GLY A 32 -4.01 -5.98 -0.44
N LYS A 33 -2.76 -6.34 -0.73
CA LYS A 33 -1.64 -5.39 -0.98
C LYS A 33 -1.97 -4.28 -1.99
N SER A 34 -2.40 -4.64 -3.20
CA SER A 34 -2.71 -3.65 -4.26
C SER A 34 -4.00 -2.87 -3.98
N THR A 35 -4.91 -3.43 -3.17
CA THR A 35 -6.21 -2.80 -2.88
C THR A 35 -6.14 -1.84 -1.69
N ARG A 36 -5.34 -2.16 -0.66
CA ARG A 36 -5.31 -1.42 0.60
C ARG A 36 -4.13 -0.46 0.72
N VAL A 37 -2.96 -0.80 0.18
CA VAL A 37 -1.75 0.02 0.37
C VAL A 37 -1.87 1.37 -0.33
N PRO A 38 -2.22 1.49 -1.63
CA PRO A 38 -2.25 2.80 -2.28
C PRO A 38 -3.23 3.80 -1.63
N PRO A 39 -4.48 3.42 -1.30
CA PRO A 39 -5.38 4.32 -0.56
C PRO A 39 -4.83 4.74 0.80
N ALA A 40 -4.25 3.82 1.58
CA ALA A 40 -3.70 4.14 2.88
C ALA A 40 -2.54 5.16 2.80
N LEU A 41 -1.71 5.09 1.75
CA LEU A 41 -0.65 6.07 1.52
C LEU A 41 -1.18 7.45 1.12
N LEU A 42 -2.30 7.50 0.38
CA LEU A 42 -3.00 8.76 0.09
C LEU A 42 -3.60 9.37 1.37
N ASP A 43 -4.29 8.56 2.16
CA ASP A 43 -4.93 8.98 3.41
C ASP A 43 -3.89 9.45 4.44
N ALA A 44 -2.71 8.82 4.46
CA ALA A 44 -1.57 9.23 5.28
C ALA A 44 -0.88 10.52 4.79
N GLY A 45 -1.32 11.11 3.67
CA GLY A 45 -0.77 12.35 3.13
C GLY A 45 0.62 12.20 2.47
N LEU A 46 1.12 10.96 2.29
CA LEU A 46 2.46 10.71 1.75
C LEU A 46 2.62 11.15 0.30
N ALA A 47 1.51 11.30 -0.43
CA ALA A 47 1.54 11.85 -1.79
C ALA A 47 1.68 13.38 -1.84
N GLY A 48 1.48 14.10 -0.72
CA GLY A 48 1.57 15.56 -0.66
C GLY A 48 0.60 16.26 -1.61
N GLY A 49 -0.65 15.76 -1.69
CA GLY A 49 -1.68 16.28 -2.61
C GLY A 49 -1.51 15.84 -4.07
N ARG A 50 -0.55 14.97 -4.38
CA ARG A 50 -0.35 14.38 -5.71
C ARG A 50 -1.06 13.02 -5.82
N GLN A 51 -0.89 12.39 -6.97
CA GLN A 51 -1.43 11.06 -7.26
C GLN A 51 -0.43 9.96 -6.90
N ILE A 52 -0.95 8.78 -6.54
CA ILE A 52 -0.17 7.54 -6.47
C ILE A 52 -0.39 6.76 -7.76
N VAL A 53 0.70 6.36 -8.41
CA VAL A 53 0.68 5.51 -9.59
C VAL A 53 0.95 4.08 -9.15
N MET A 54 -0.01 3.19 -9.38
CA MET A 54 0.18 1.76 -9.16
C MET A 54 0.45 1.08 -10.50
N LEU A 55 1.64 0.50 -10.63
CA LEU A 55 2.02 -0.29 -11.81
C LEU A 55 1.69 -1.75 -11.56
N GLU A 56 1.00 -2.38 -12.50
CA GLU A 56 0.70 -3.81 -12.47
C GLU A 56 1.20 -4.51 -13.75
N PRO A 57 1.68 -5.77 -13.65
CA PRO A 57 2.38 -6.43 -14.76
C PRO A 57 1.48 -6.77 -15.95
N ARG A 58 0.14 -6.74 -15.81
CA ARG A 58 -0.80 -7.09 -16.88
C ARG A 58 -2.05 -6.23 -16.79
N ARG A 59 -2.61 -5.90 -17.95
CA ARG A 59 -3.74 -4.96 -18.14
C ARG A 59 -5.09 -5.45 -17.61
N VAL A 60 -5.18 -6.71 -17.20
CA VAL A 60 -6.39 -7.34 -16.65
C VAL A 60 -5.95 -8.15 -15.44
N ALA A 61 -6.35 -7.69 -14.25
CA ALA A 61 -6.27 -8.37 -12.98
C ALA A 61 -7.64 -8.31 -12.31
#